data_AF-A0AAD5UVA4-F1
#
_entry.id   AF-A0AAD5UVA4-F1
#
_cell.length_a   1.000
_cell.length_b   1.000
_cell.length_c   1.000
_cell.angle_alpha   90.00
_cell.angle_beta   90.00
_cell.angle_gamma   90.00
#
_symmetry.space_group_name_H-M   'P 1'
#
loop_
_entity.id
_entity.type
_entity.pdbx_description
1 polymer ?
#
loop_
_entity_poly.entity_id
_entity_poly.type
_entity_poly.pdbx_seq_one_letter_code
_entity_poly.pdbx_strand_id
1 'polypeptide(L)'
;MDQELPSFQPVPSAVSKGPYQSISVTPQIGSLLGLFELPDFLSVSSLASDVLSSMKMSPSFSTGEPSPSALELLNNIQSADPHPDLYSEDDHGASWGHAQYTSGSLTLTTVLLSWASLGSVDTALRFIAAGAQTVKMAKHICFVDNLPDSSPLALRYLQNTLELIWSHWKAAGGPVFKGKSSASLTPLSSSPSTPSSTNPSSVSQVAQEELKILLTKLTKSQLLTWIQDKKIGCKNKNIKKDDLANIIVAASSDLHPTEEDINTLLERPSKRKRV
;
A
#
# COMPACT_ATOMS: atom_id res chain seq x y z
N MET A 1 53.48 -37.89 -18.27
CA MET A 1 52.10 -38.24 -17.87
C MET A 1 51.53 -36.97 -17.30
N ASP A 2 51.13 -36.08 -18.19
CA ASP A 2 50.60 -34.76 -17.87
C ASP A 2 49.08 -34.90 -17.81
N GLN A 3 48.51 -34.77 -16.62
CA GLN A 3 47.06 -34.71 -16.43
C GLN A 3 46.61 -33.26 -16.64
N GLU A 4 45.97 -33.00 -17.77
CA GLU A 4 45.19 -31.77 -17.99
C GLU A 4 44.04 -31.70 -16.98
N LEU A 5 43.97 -30.59 -16.23
CA LEU A 5 42.82 -30.21 -15.42
C LEU A 5 41.68 -29.75 -16.33
N PRO A 6 40.42 -30.14 -16.08
CA PRO A 6 39.30 -29.74 -16.91
C PRO A 6 39.01 -28.23 -16.74
N SER A 7 39.02 -27.54 -17.88
CA SER A 7 38.62 -26.16 -18.05
C SER A 7 37.15 -25.97 -17.64
N PHE A 8 36.93 -25.17 -16.59
CA PHE A 8 35.60 -24.67 -16.25
C PHE A 8 35.18 -23.63 -17.28
N GLN A 9 34.31 -24.02 -18.21
CA GLN A 9 33.60 -23.03 -19.03
C GLN A 9 32.48 -22.39 -18.19
N PRO A 10 32.33 -21.05 -18.21
CA PRO A 10 31.21 -20.39 -17.58
C PRO A 10 29.93 -20.75 -18.35
N VAL A 11 28.97 -21.35 -17.65
CA VAL A 11 27.63 -21.58 -18.19
C VAL A 11 26.98 -20.23 -18.46
N PRO A 12 26.60 -19.89 -19.70
CA PRO A 12 25.81 -18.69 -19.95
C PRO A 12 24.45 -18.90 -19.30
N SER A 13 24.21 -18.18 -18.19
CA SER A 13 22.89 -18.08 -17.57
C SER A 13 22.00 -17.25 -18.49
N ALA A 14 21.51 -17.87 -19.56
CA ALA A 14 20.35 -17.37 -20.27
C ALA A 14 19.15 -17.61 -19.34
N VAL A 15 18.84 -16.62 -18.51
CA VAL A 15 17.56 -16.57 -17.80
C VAL A 15 16.49 -16.60 -18.87
N SER A 16 15.85 -17.76 -19.02
CA SER A 16 14.66 -17.90 -19.86
C SER A 16 13.65 -16.91 -19.33
N LYS A 17 13.21 -15.95 -20.15
CA LYS A 17 12.04 -15.14 -19.79
C LYS A 17 10.89 -16.11 -19.53
N GLY A 18 10.24 -16.00 -18.37
CA GLY A 18 9.12 -16.84 -18.00
C GLY A 18 7.96 -16.75 -19.01
N PRO A 19 6.88 -17.53 -18.83
CA PRO A 19 5.75 -17.56 -19.77
C PRO A 19 5.00 -16.23 -19.87
N TYR A 20 5.20 -15.30 -18.93
CA TYR A 20 4.48 -14.04 -18.86
C TYR A 20 5.13 -12.96 -19.71
N GLN A 21 4.31 -12.27 -20.51
CA GLN A 21 4.79 -11.14 -21.29
C GLN A 21 5.10 -9.97 -20.36
N SER A 22 6.26 -9.34 -20.55
CA SER A 22 6.60 -8.10 -19.84
C SER A 22 5.54 -7.03 -20.12
N ILE A 23 4.86 -6.55 -19.08
CA ILE A 23 3.94 -5.44 -19.15
C ILE A 23 4.66 -4.22 -18.60
N SER A 24 4.64 -3.12 -19.36
CA SER A 24 5.18 -1.83 -18.90
C SER A 24 4.06 -0.79 -18.84
N VAL A 25 4.09 0.04 -17.81
CA VAL A 25 3.26 1.24 -17.68
C VAL A 25 4.19 2.45 -17.65
N THR A 26 3.94 3.41 -18.55
CA THR A 26 4.75 4.63 -18.62
C THR A 26 4.36 5.59 -17.48
N PRO A 27 5.34 6.21 -16.78
CA PRO A 27 5.07 7.17 -15.71
C PRO A 27 4.73 8.58 -16.26
N GLN A 28 3.96 8.64 -17.35
CA GLN A 28 3.54 9.89 -17.95
C GLN A 28 2.10 10.20 -17.57
N ILE A 29 1.84 11.41 -17.08
CA ILE A 29 0.51 11.85 -16.61
C ILE A 29 -0.60 11.53 -17.63
N GLY A 30 -0.39 11.85 -18.90
CA GLY A 30 -1.39 11.59 -19.94
C GLY A 30 -1.68 10.10 -20.15
N SER A 31 -0.64 9.26 -20.11
CA SER A 31 -0.78 7.80 -20.23
C SER A 31 -1.48 7.21 -19.00
N LEU A 32 -1.13 7.68 -17.80
CA LEU A 32 -1.74 7.23 -16.57
C LEU A 32 -3.21 7.64 -16.48
N LEU A 33 -3.57 8.87 -16.86
CA LEU A 33 -4.97 9.31 -16.91
C LEU A 33 -5.82 8.37 -17.77
N GLY A 34 -5.38 8.07 -19.00
CA GLY A 34 -6.09 7.11 -19.86
C GLY A 34 -6.11 5.69 -19.32
N LEU A 35 -5.07 5.27 -18.59
CA LEU A 35 -5.04 3.96 -17.94
C LEU A 35 -6.10 3.83 -16.83
N PHE A 36 -6.29 4.87 -16.03
CA PHE A 36 -7.25 4.87 -14.91
C PHE A 36 -8.72 4.97 -15.37
N GLU A 37 -8.97 5.21 -16.65
CA GLU A 37 -10.32 5.13 -17.26
C GLU A 37 -10.72 3.69 -17.62
N LEU A 38 -9.79 2.73 -17.60
CA LEU A 38 -10.08 1.34 -17.94
C LEU A 38 -10.91 0.64 -16.86
N PRO A 39 -11.74 -0.38 -17.22
CA PRO A 39 -12.58 -1.14 -16.28
C PRO A 39 -11.82 -1.67 -15.06
N ASP A 40 -10.56 -2.05 -15.27
CA ASP A 40 -9.67 -2.62 -14.27
C ASP A 40 -9.34 -1.67 -13.11
N PHE A 41 -9.49 -0.37 -13.32
CA PHE A 41 -9.06 0.68 -12.41
C PHE A 41 -10.20 1.58 -11.91
N LEU A 42 -11.46 1.27 -12.26
CA LEU A 42 -12.61 2.13 -11.92
C LEU A 42 -12.78 2.38 -10.43
N SER A 43 -12.35 1.47 -9.57
CA SER A 43 -12.42 1.63 -8.10
C SER A 43 -11.48 2.70 -7.56
N VAL A 44 -10.43 3.06 -8.30
CA VAL A 44 -9.43 4.07 -7.92
C VAL A 44 -9.39 5.27 -8.87
N SER A 45 -10.24 5.28 -9.91
CA SER A 45 -10.17 6.24 -11.03
C SER A 45 -10.37 7.69 -10.59
N SER A 46 -11.30 7.94 -9.66
CA SER A 46 -11.57 9.28 -9.13
C SER A 46 -10.37 9.84 -8.38
N LEU A 47 -9.82 9.08 -7.43
CA LEU A 47 -8.64 9.47 -6.66
C LEU A 47 -7.43 9.64 -7.58
N ALA A 48 -7.21 8.72 -8.51
CA ALA A 48 -6.13 8.83 -9.48
C ALA A 48 -6.27 10.10 -10.35
N SER A 49 -7.49 10.42 -10.79
CA SER A 49 -7.77 11.62 -11.57
C SER A 49 -7.46 12.90 -10.80
N ASP A 50 -7.84 12.97 -9.52
CA ASP A 50 -7.56 14.12 -8.65
C ASP A 50 -6.04 14.32 -8.46
N VAL A 51 -5.33 13.23 -8.16
CA VAL A 51 -3.86 13.24 -7.97
C VAL A 51 -3.16 13.66 -9.26
N LEU A 52 -3.45 12.98 -10.37
CA LEU A 52 -2.77 13.20 -11.64
C LEU A 52 -3.10 14.58 -12.23
N SER A 53 -4.34 15.05 -12.10
CA SER A 53 -4.73 16.39 -12.58
C SER A 53 -4.03 17.49 -11.77
N SER A 54 -3.89 17.30 -10.46
CA SER A 54 -3.17 18.24 -9.59
C SER A 54 -1.68 18.28 -9.92
N MET A 55 -1.06 17.11 -10.12
CA MET A 55 0.35 17.03 -10.55
C MET A 55 0.56 17.64 -11.95
N LYS A 56 -0.42 17.49 -12.86
CA LYS A 56 -0.38 18.09 -14.20
C LYS A 56 -0.30 19.62 -14.15
N MET A 57 -0.94 20.25 -13.17
CA MET A 57 -0.91 21.70 -13.00
C MET A 57 0.40 22.22 -12.40
N SER A 58 1.13 21.37 -11.70
CA SER A 58 2.36 21.77 -11.00
C SER A 58 3.43 20.69 -11.14
N PRO A 59 3.90 20.44 -12.38
CA PRO A 59 4.85 19.36 -12.66
C PRO A 59 6.22 19.60 -12.03
N SER A 60 6.55 20.86 -11.72
CA SER A 60 7.80 21.25 -11.06
C SER A 60 7.72 21.25 -9.54
N PHE A 61 6.58 20.87 -8.94
CA PHE A 61 6.45 20.80 -7.48
C PHE A 61 7.40 19.74 -6.93
N SER A 62 8.36 20.17 -6.13
CA SER A 62 9.46 19.35 -5.66
C SER A 62 10.00 19.90 -4.33
N THR A 63 10.48 18.98 -3.50
CA THR A 63 11.22 19.24 -2.26
C THR A 63 12.68 18.78 -2.37
N GLY A 64 13.12 18.36 -3.56
CA GLY A 64 14.48 17.88 -3.82
C GLY A 64 14.51 16.41 -4.22
N GLU A 65 15.58 15.72 -3.82
CA GLU A 65 15.79 14.31 -4.14
C GLU A 65 14.88 13.39 -3.30
N PRO A 66 14.38 12.28 -3.87
CA PRO A 66 13.69 11.25 -3.11
C PRO A 66 14.60 10.62 -2.05
N SER A 67 13.99 10.13 -0.97
CA SER A 67 14.72 9.38 0.04
C SER A 67 15.30 8.07 -0.52
N PRO A 68 16.46 7.60 -0.04
CA PRO A 68 17.05 6.34 -0.48
C PRO A 68 16.09 5.15 -0.34
N SER A 69 15.36 5.06 0.78
CA SER A 69 14.37 4.00 1.01
C SER A 69 13.19 4.06 0.03
N ALA A 70 12.78 5.25 -0.42
CA ALA A 70 11.75 5.39 -1.44
C ALA A 70 12.23 4.88 -2.79
N LEU A 71 13.47 5.19 -3.18
CA LEU A 71 14.06 4.66 -4.40
C LEU A 71 14.25 3.14 -4.33
N GLU A 72 14.68 2.61 -3.19
CA GLU A 72 14.85 1.18 -2.97
C GLU A 72 13.53 0.43 -3.10
N LEU A 73 12.47 0.89 -2.40
CA LEU A 73 11.14 0.31 -2.53
C LEU A 73 10.62 0.40 -3.96
N LEU A 74 10.79 1.56 -4.61
CA LEU A 74 10.37 1.75 -6.00
C LEU A 74 11.07 0.77 -6.94
N ASN A 75 12.39 0.62 -6.79
CA ASN A 75 13.18 -0.32 -7.59
C ASN A 75 12.72 -1.77 -7.33
N ASN A 76 12.41 -2.14 -6.10
CA ASN A 76 11.90 -3.48 -5.76
C ASN A 76 10.57 -3.77 -6.47
N ILE A 77 9.66 -2.79 -6.54
CA ILE A 77 8.38 -2.95 -7.24
C ILE A 77 8.59 -2.96 -8.77
N GLN A 78 9.44 -2.08 -9.29
CA GLN A 78 9.67 -1.95 -10.74
C GLN A 78 10.44 -3.13 -11.35
N SER A 79 11.33 -3.76 -10.59
CA SER A 79 12.16 -4.88 -11.04
C SER A 79 11.54 -6.25 -10.80
N ALA A 80 10.29 -6.30 -10.32
CA ALA A 80 9.56 -7.53 -10.10
C ALA A 80 9.45 -8.35 -11.39
N ASP A 81 10.00 -9.56 -11.40
CA ASP A 81 9.94 -10.48 -12.53
C ASP A 81 8.96 -11.60 -12.23
N PRO A 82 7.79 -11.68 -12.89
CA PRO A 82 6.74 -12.67 -12.63
C PRO A 82 7.12 -14.14 -12.92
N HIS A 83 8.38 -14.55 -12.77
CA HIS A 83 8.82 -15.91 -13.08
C HIS A 83 8.21 -16.97 -12.14
N PRO A 84 7.61 -18.06 -12.66
CA PRO A 84 6.88 -19.04 -11.86
C PRO A 84 7.76 -19.75 -10.80
N ASP A 85 9.04 -19.94 -11.09
CA ASP A 85 9.99 -20.59 -10.18
C ASP A 85 10.48 -19.70 -9.02
N LEU A 86 10.16 -18.40 -9.03
CA LEU A 86 10.69 -17.44 -8.06
C LEU A 86 9.74 -17.14 -6.89
N TYR A 87 8.48 -17.58 -6.96
CA TYR A 87 7.45 -17.14 -6.01
C TYR A 87 6.84 -18.27 -5.19
N SER A 88 6.61 -17.98 -3.91
CA SER A 88 5.78 -18.80 -3.04
C SER A 88 4.32 -18.77 -3.49
N GLU A 89 3.54 -19.77 -3.10
CA GLU A 89 2.07 -19.83 -3.30
C GLU A 89 1.36 -18.52 -2.91
N ASP A 90 1.89 -17.81 -1.90
CA ASP A 90 1.37 -16.54 -1.40
C ASP A 90 1.62 -15.31 -2.30
N ASP A 91 2.44 -15.41 -3.36
CA ASP A 91 2.80 -14.31 -4.28
C ASP A 91 2.57 -14.70 -5.75
N HIS A 92 1.45 -15.39 -6.01
CA HIS A 92 1.06 -15.87 -7.34
C HIS A 92 -0.37 -15.43 -7.70
N GLY A 93 -0.68 -15.41 -9.00
CA GLY A 93 -2.01 -15.04 -9.51
C GLY A 93 -2.47 -13.67 -9.00
N ALA A 94 -3.64 -13.64 -8.35
CA ALA A 94 -4.21 -12.40 -7.83
C ALA A 94 -3.43 -11.84 -6.63
N SER A 95 -2.62 -12.65 -5.96
CA SER A 95 -1.76 -12.22 -4.87
C SER A 95 -0.41 -11.67 -5.34
N TRP A 96 -0.07 -11.83 -6.63
CA TRP A 96 1.21 -11.38 -7.17
C TRP A 96 1.42 -9.87 -6.93
N GLY A 97 2.64 -9.54 -6.52
CA GLY A 97 3.02 -8.19 -6.07
C GLY A 97 3.12 -8.09 -4.55
N HIS A 98 2.60 -9.06 -3.79
CA HIS A 98 2.58 -9.00 -2.33
C HIS A 98 4.00 -8.89 -1.75
N ALA A 99 4.94 -9.69 -2.24
CA ALA A 99 6.31 -9.68 -1.73
C ALA A 99 6.99 -8.34 -1.98
N GLN A 100 6.76 -7.71 -3.14
CA GLN A 100 7.38 -6.43 -3.48
C GLN A 100 6.89 -5.27 -2.59
N TYR A 101 5.68 -5.37 -2.06
CA TYR A 101 5.11 -4.35 -1.17
C TYR A 101 5.34 -4.63 0.33
N THR A 102 5.84 -5.82 0.71
CA THR A 102 5.93 -6.24 2.11
C THR A 102 7.28 -6.80 2.55
N SER A 103 8.16 -7.14 1.62
CA SER A 103 9.49 -7.67 1.92
C SER A 103 10.42 -6.62 2.53
N GLY A 104 11.39 -7.08 3.33
CA GLY A 104 12.52 -6.26 3.77
C GLY A 104 12.18 -5.07 4.69
N SER A 105 11.01 -5.06 5.35
CA SER A 105 10.50 -3.94 6.19
C SER A 105 10.26 -2.60 5.47
N LEU A 106 10.52 -2.55 4.16
CA LEU A 106 10.24 -1.42 3.28
C LEU A 106 8.81 -1.56 2.77
N THR A 107 7.89 -0.90 3.47
CA THR A 107 6.47 -0.83 3.08
C THR A 107 6.15 0.59 2.66
N LEU A 108 5.05 0.79 1.92
CA LEU A 108 4.59 2.13 1.55
C LEU A 108 4.49 3.07 2.75
N THR A 109 3.97 2.60 3.88
CA THR A 109 3.77 3.43 5.08
C THR A 109 5.03 3.66 5.90
N THR A 110 6.05 2.80 5.78
CA THR A 110 7.35 3.01 6.45
C THR A 110 8.29 3.89 5.63
N VAL A 111 8.06 3.96 4.31
CA VAL A 111 8.94 4.65 3.37
C VAL A 111 8.39 6.00 2.91
N LEU A 112 7.09 6.07 2.61
CA LEU A 112 6.42 7.29 2.19
C LEU A 112 5.85 8.00 3.40
N LEU A 113 6.71 8.69 4.15
CA LEU A 113 6.33 9.38 5.39
C LEU A 113 5.86 10.83 5.14
N SER A 114 6.34 11.43 4.04
CA SER A 114 6.04 12.80 3.67
C SER A 114 6.29 13.03 2.17
N TRP A 115 5.94 14.21 1.66
CA TRP A 115 6.29 14.59 0.29
C TRP A 115 7.81 14.65 0.09
N ALA A 116 8.56 15.05 1.11
CA ALA A 116 10.03 15.05 1.08
C ALA A 116 10.62 13.64 0.85
N SER A 117 9.93 12.57 1.30
CA SER A 117 10.35 11.20 1.01
C SER A 117 10.28 10.85 -0.47
N LEU A 118 9.31 11.43 -1.20
CA LEU A 118 9.14 11.27 -2.65
C LEU A 118 10.01 12.23 -3.45
N GLY A 119 10.32 13.40 -2.90
CA GLY A 119 11.17 14.41 -3.52
C GLY A 119 10.47 15.19 -4.63
N SER A 120 9.82 14.53 -5.58
CA SER A 120 9.30 15.15 -6.80
C SER A 120 8.04 14.49 -7.36
N VAL A 121 7.36 15.21 -8.27
CA VAL A 121 6.26 14.66 -9.09
C VAL A 121 6.72 13.44 -9.88
N ASP A 122 7.93 13.46 -10.46
CA ASP A 122 8.45 12.34 -11.26
C ASP A 122 8.49 11.03 -10.46
N THR A 123 9.08 11.05 -9.26
CA THR A 123 9.10 9.89 -8.37
C THR A 123 7.70 9.40 -8.02
N ALA A 124 6.79 10.33 -7.72
CA ALA A 124 5.40 9.98 -7.40
C ALA A 124 4.70 9.29 -8.58
N LEU A 125 4.89 9.79 -9.81
CA LEU A 125 4.35 9.16 -11.03
C LEU A 125 4.97 7.78 -11.27
N ARG A 126 6.25 7.58 -10.96
CA ARG A 126 6.90 6.26 -11.04
C ARG A 126 6.28 5.26 -10.06
N PHE A 127 5.97 5.66 -8.83
CA PHE A 127 5.25 4.81 -7.87
C PHE A 127 3.86 4.42 -8.36
N ILE A 128 3.10 5.40 -8.89
CA ILE A 128 1.75 5.15 -9.44
C ILE A 128 1.84 4.19 -10.63
N ALA A 129 2.77 4.43 -11.56
CA ALA A 129 2.99 3.57 -12.71
C ALA A 129 3.42 2.16 -12.33
N ALA A 130 4.33 2.03 -11.35
CA ALA A 130 4.78 0.74 -10.84
C ALA A 130 3.60 -0.06 -10.25
N GLY A 131 2.78 0.56 -9.39
CA GLY A 131 1.61 -0.13 -8.83
C GLY A 131 0.56 -0.50 -9.89
N ALA A 132 0.34 0.36 -10.89
CA ALA A 132 -0.57 0.05 -12.00
C ALA A 132 -0.03 -1.08 -12.90
N GLN A 133 1.28 -1.09 -13.16
CA GLN A 133 1.95 -2.22 -13.80
C GLN A 133 1.75 -3.49 -12.98
N THR A 134 1.85 -3.39 -11.65
CA THR A 134 1.69 -4.56 -10.80
C THR A 134 0.27 -5.15 -10.93
N VAL A 135 -0.76 -4.30 -10.94
CA VAL A 135 -2.16 -4.72 -11.15
C VAL A 135 -2.33 -5.44 -12.49
N LYS A 136 -1.79 -4.87 -13.58
CA LYS A 136 -1.91 -5.48 -14.91
C LYS A 136 -1.20 -6.83 -14.98
N MET A 137 -0.05 -6.96 -14.32
CA MET A 137 0.70 -8.20 -14.30
C MET A 137 -0.02 -9.29 -13.49
N ALA A 138 -0.54 -8.99 -12.31
CA ALA A 138 -1.34 -9.95 -11.54
C ALA A 138 -2.55 -10.48 -12.35
N LYS A 139 -3.23 -9.60 -13.09
CA LYS A 139 -4.31 -10.00 -14.01
C LYS A 139 -3.82 -10.85 -15.17
N HIS A 140 -2.68 -10.49 -15.75
CA HIS A 140 -2.08 -11.26 -16.83
C HIS A 140 -1.67 -12.66 -16.39
N ILE A 141 -1.09 -12.81 -15.20
CA ILE A 141 -0.77 -14.11 -14.60
C ILE A 141 -2.05 -14.93 -14.44
N CYS A 142 -3.10 -14.36 -13.83
CA CYS A 142 -4.39 -15.05 -13.68
C CYS A 142 -4.96 -15.51 -15.03
N PHE A 143 -4.85 -14.67 -16.06
CA PHE A 143 -5.30 -15.01 -17.41
C PHE A 143 -4.50 -16.16 -18.02
N VAL A 144 -3.16 -16.09 -17.98
CA VAL A 144 -2.25 -17.10 -18.55
C VAL A 144 -2.43 -18.46 -17.85
N ASP A 145 -2.56 -18.44 -16.52
CA ASP A 145 -2.66 -19.65 -15.71
C ASP A 145 -4.11 -20.15 -15.54
N ASN A 146 -5.07 -19.50 -16.22
CA ASN A 146 -6.50 -19.83 -16.19
C ASN A 146 -7.07 -19.89 -14.75
N LEU A 147 -6.64 -18.93 -13.92
CA LEU A 147 -7.11 -18.77 -12.56
C LEU A 147 -8.44 -17.98 -12.53
N PRO A 148 -9.27 -18.14 -11.49
CA PRO A 148 -10.51 -17.39 -11.35
C PRO A 148 -10.27 -15.88 -11.38
N ASP A 149 -11.12 -15.17 -12.13
CA ASP A 149 -11.11 -13.71 -12.16
C ASP A 149 -11.45 -13.19 -10.75
N SER A 150 -10.46 -12.59 -10.13
CA SER A 150 -10.53 -12.07 -8.77
C SER A 150 -9.81 -10.73 -8.72
N SER A 151 -10.27 -9.85 -7.83
CA SER A 151 -9.65 -8.54 -7.68
C SER A 151 -8.21 -8.71 -7.20
N PRO A 152 -7.20 -8.23 -7.96
CA PRO A 152 -5.81 -8.39 -7.57
C PRO A 152 -5.51 -7.67 -6.27
N LEU A 153 -4.74 -8.29 -5.39
CA LEU A 153 -4.23 -7.66 -4.16
C LEU A 153 -3.43 -6.39 -4.49
N ALA A 154 -2.71 -6.41 -5.62
CA ALA A 154 -2.02 -5.26 -6.21
C ALA A 154 -2.90 -4.01 -6.35
N LEU A 155 -4.22 -4.15 -6.57
CA LEU A 155 -5.12 -3.02 -6.70
C LEU A 155 -5.29 -2.29 -5.37
N ARG A 156 -5.26 -3.02 -4.25
CA ARG A 156 -5.27 -2.43 -2.92
C ARG A 156 -3.95 -1.69 -2.63
N TYR A 157 -2.82 -2.23 -3.06
CA TYR A 157 -1.53 -1.53 -2.94
C TYR A 157 -1.50 -0.24 -3.77
N LEU A 158 -2.03 -0.27 -4.99
CA LEU A 158 -2.14 0.92 -5.83
C LEU A 158 -3.04 1.98 -5.19
N GLN A 159 -4.19 1.58 -4.64
CA GLN A 159 -5.06 2.49 -3.90
C GLN A 159 -4.32 3.15 -2.73
N ASN A 160 -3.65 2.36 -1.88
CA ASN A 160 -2.89 2.89 -0.75
C ASN A 160 -1.76 3.84 -1.20
N THR A 161 -1.10 3.51 -2.33
CA THR A 161 -0.08 4.36 -2.94
C THR A 161 -0.66 5.72 -3.33
N LEU A 162 -1.80 5.74 -4.01
CA LEU A 162 -2.50 6.97 -4.38
C LEU A 162 -2.95 7.78 -3.15
N GLU A 163 -3.51 7.12 -2.13
CA GLU A 163 -3.97 7.78 -0.90
C GLU A 163 -2.82 8.45 -0.15
N LEU A 164 -1.68 7.76 0.00
CA LEU A 164 -0.48 8.30 0.65
C LEU A 164 0.11 9.47 -0.14
N ILE A 165 0.33 9.29 -1.44
CA ILE A 165 0.84 10.34 -2.32
C ILE A 165 -0.07 11.57 -2.24
N TRP A 166 -1.40 11.38 -2.30
CA TRP A 166 -2.35 12.48 -2.23
C TRP A 166 -2.32 13.21 -0.89
N SER A 167 -2.28 12.45 0.21
CA SER A 167 -2.18 13.00 1.56
C SER A 167 -0.93 13.87 1.70
N HIS A 168 0.22 13.35 1.27
CA HIS A 168 1.50 14.04 1.37
C HIS A 168 1.63 15.23 0.43
N TRP A 169 1.11 15.13 -0.80
CA TRP A 169 0.99 16.26 -1.72
C TRP A 169 0.28 17.44 -1.07
N LYS A 170 -0.91 17.20 -0.51
CA LYS A 170 -1.71 18.24 0.15
C LYS A 170 -1.00 18.80 1.38
N ALA A 171 -0.39 17.94 2.21
CA ALA A 171 0.32 18.36 3.41
C ALA A 171 1.54 19.26 3.10
N ALA A 172 2.18 19.05 1.95
CA ALA A 172 3.29 19.88 1.48
C ALA A 172 2.86 21.20 0.83
N GLY A 173 1.55 21.49 0.75
CA GLY A 173 1.02 22.66 0.06
C GLY A 173 0.95 22.52 -1.46
N GLY A 174 0.96 21.29 -1.97
CA GLY A 174 0.78 20.99 -3.39
C GLY A 174 -0.54 21.56 -3.92
N PRO A 175 -0.55 22.25 -5.07
CA PRO A 175 -1.79 22.80 -5.64
C PRO A 175 -2.83 21.71 -5.90
N VAL A 176 -4.07 21.95 -5.49
CA VAL A 176 -5.19 21.04 -5.69
C VAL A 176 -6.05 21.59 -6.80
N PHE A 177 -6.30 20.79 -7.85
CA PHE A 177 -7.23 21.18 -8.89
C PHE A 177 -8.66 21.22 -8.33
N LYS A 178 -9.12 22.42 -7.99
CA LYS A 178 -10.54 22.70 -7.76
C LYS A 178 -11.11 23.04 -9.14
N GLY A 179 -11.73 22.08 -9.81
CA GLY A 179 -12.39 22.32 -11.09
C GLY A 179 -13.28 23.58 -11.04
N LYS A 180 -13.33 24.34 -12.16
CA LYS A 180 -14.04 25.61 -12.36
C LYS A 180 -15.31 25.73 -11.49
N SER A 181 -15.14 26.32 -10.31
CA SER A 181 -16.23 27.01 -9.62
C SER A 181 -16.23 28.43 -10.17
N SER A 182 -17.37 28.82 -10.74
CA SER A 182 -17.64 30.17 -11.21
C SER A 182 -17.31 31.21 -10.14
N ALA A 183 -16.86 32.37 -10.61
CA ALA A 183 -16.28 33.47 -9.86
C ALA A 183 -17.08 33.91 -8.62
N SER A 184 -16.34 34.31 -7.57
CA SER A 184 -16.65 35.57 -6.91
C SER A 184 -15.33 36.25 -6.52
N LEU A 185 -15.10 37.40 -7.13
CA LEU A 185 -14.04 38.34 -6.77
C LEU A 185 -14.41 39.02 -5.46
N THR A 186 -13.48 39.11 -4.52
CA THR A 186 -13.30 40.31 -3.68
C THR A 186 -11.92 40.30 -3.04
N PRO A 187 -11.18 41.42 -3.06
CA PRO A 187 -9.79 41.49 -2.59
C PRO A 187 -9.63 42.12 -1.19
N LEU A 188 -8.47 41.82 -0.59
CA LEU A 188 -7.71 42.49 0.49
C LEU A 188 -8.37 42.64 1.89
N SER A 189 -7.68 42.15 2.94
CA SER A 189 -6.83 42.97 3.81
C SER A 189 -6.28 42.17 5.02
N SER A 190 -5.23 42.71 5.62
CA SER A 190 -4.21 42.15 6.51
C SER A 190 -4.53 42.11 8.02
N SER A 191 -4.06 41.02 8.67
CA SER A 191 -3.51 40.89 10.05
C SER A 191 -4.38 41.26 11.28
N PRO A 192 -3.91 41.01 12.52
CA PRO A 192 -3.72 39.69 13.17
C PRO A 192 -4.45 39.62 14.53
N SER A 193 -4.75 38.43 15.07
CA SER A 193 -4.92 38.18 16.52
C SER A 193 -5.09 36.68 16.83
N THR A 194 -4.19 36.14 17.64
CA THR A 194 -4.37 34.99 18.56
C THR A 194 -5.09 35.45 19.85
N PRO A 195 -5.48 34.58 20.82
CA PRO A 195 -5.48 33.11 20.88
C PRO A 195 -6.80 32.48 21.42
N SER A 196 -6.77 31.14 21.52
CA SER A 196 -7.45 30.28 22.52
C SER A 196 -8.91 29.83 22.30
N SER A 197 -9.06 28.51 22.07
CA SER A 197 -10.07 27.70 22.76
C SER A 197 -9.69 26.22 22.70
N THR A 198 -9.37 25.71 23.88
CA THR A 198 -9.12 24.32 24.22
C THR A 198 -10.43 23.55 24.11
N ASN A 199 -10.47 22.48 23.30
CA ASN A 199 -11.61 21.54 23.24
C ASN A 199 -11.16 20.16 23.75
N PRO A 200 -11.90 19.52 24.69
CA PRO A 200 -11.45 18.32 25.42
C PRO A 200 -11.79 16.97 24.74
N SER A 201 -11.75 16.88 23.40
CA SER A 201 -12.11 15.63 22.68
C SER A 201 -10.90 14.79 22.21
N SER A 202 -9.68 15.28 22.39
CA SER A 202 -8.47 14.65 21.84
C SER A 202 -7.97 13.43 22.62
N VAL A 203 -8.46 13.18 23.84
CA VAL A 203 -7.93 12.10 24.69
C VAL A 203 -8.47 10.72 24.29
N SER A 204 -9.73 10.63 23.84
CA SER A 204 -10.34 9.33 23.49
C SER A 204 -9.91 8.78 22.12
N GLN A 205 -9.51 9.64 21.17
CA GLN A 205 -9.06 9.19 19.84
C GLN A 205 -7.64 8.61 19.87
N VAL A 206 -6.77 9.18 20.72
CA VAL A 206 -5.39 8.68 20.89
C VAL A 206 -5.40 7.28 21.50
N ALA A 207 -6.22 7.06 22.54
CA ALA A 207 -6.34 5.75 23.19
C ALA A 207 -6.89 4.65 22.25
N GLN A 208 -7.81 5.01 21.33
CA GLN A 208 -8.33 4.05 20.34
C GLN A 208 -7.31 3.69 19.27
N GLU A 209 -6.48 4.65 18.84
CA GLU A 209 -5.45 4.39 17.83
C GLU A 209 -4.28 3.57 18.41
N GLU A 210 -3.89 3.83 19.66
CA GLU A 210 -2.90 3.02 20.37
C GLU A 210 -3.38 1.57 20.56
N LEU A 211 -4.64 1.38 20.97
CA LEU A 211 -5.23 0.05 21.08
C LEU A 211 -5.23 -0.68 19.73
N LYS A 212 -5.56 0.03 18.64
CA LYS A 212 -5.54 -0.53 17.29
C LYS A 212 -4.14 -0.97 16.88
N ILE A 213 -3.11 -0.16 17.16
CA ILE A 213 -1.72 -0.52 16.92
C ILE A 213 -1.36 -1.81 17.67
N LEU A 214 -1.74 -1.94 18.95
CA LEU A 214 -1.46 -3.14 19.72
C LEU A 214 -2.22 -4.38 19.19
N LEU A 215 -3.47 -4.23 18.77
CA LEU A 215 -4.28 -5.31 18.20
C LEU A 215 -3.72 -5.82 16.86
N THR A 216 -3.05 -4.97 16.07
CA THR A 216 -2.44 -5.41 14.79
C THR A 216 -1.28 -6.39 14.98
N LYS A 217 -0.64 -6.37 16.17
CA LYS A 217 0.43 -7.31 16.57
C LYS A 217 -0.08 -8.73 16.81
N LEU A 218 -1.39 -8.88 17.08
CA LEU A 218 -2.02 -10.19 17.28
C LEU A 218 -2.34 -10.86 15.93
N THR A 219 -2.33 -12.18 15.94
CA THR A 219 -2.78 -13.02 14.81
C THR A 219 -4.30 -13.07 14.72
N LYS A 220 -4.82 -13.41 13.54
CA LYS A 220 -6.26 -13.57 13.31
C LYS A 220 -6.92 -14.56 14.29
N SER A 221 -6.24 -15.64 14.64
CA SER A 221 -6.75 -16.66 15.58
C SER A 221 -6.82 -16.11 17.02
N GLN A 222 -5.85 -15.31 17.45
CA GLN A 222 -5.86 -14.65 18.77
C GLN A 222 -7.01 -13.64 18.88
N LEU A 223 -7.21 -12.81 17.84
CA LEU A 223 -8.31 -11.85 17.79
C LEU A 223 -9.68 -12.54 17.80
N LEU A 224 -9.84 -13.63 17.03
CA LEU A 224 -11.06 -14.44 17.05
C LEU A 224 -11.31 -15.08 18.43
N THR A 225 -10.26 -15.56 19.09
CA THR A 225 -10.35 -16.15 20.43
C THR A 225 -10.82 -15.11 21.43
N TRP A 226 -10.27 -13.89 21.39
CA TRP A 226 -10.68 -12.79 22.26
C TRP A 226 -12.15 -12.39 22.05
N ILE A 227 -12.54 -12.22 20.79
CA ILE A 227 -13.92 -11.87 20.41
C ILE A 227 -14.92 -12.94 20.90
N GLN A 228 -14.55 -14.21 20.81
CA GLN A 228 -15.38 -15.31 21.32
C GLN A 228 -15.45 -15.33 22.86
N ASP A 229 -14.32 -15.15 23.54
CA ASP A 229 -14.23 -15.14 25.01
C ASP A 229 -15.04 -13.99 25.63
N LYS A 230 -14.94 -12.79 25.04
CA LYS A 230 -15.68 -11.59 25.45
C LYS A 230 -17.09 -11.50 24.87
N LYS A 231 -17.53 -12.52 24.11
CA LYS A 231 -18.85 -12.60 23.46
C LYS A 231 -19.18 -11.36 22.62
N ILE A 232 -18.17 -10.76 21.99
CA ILE A 232 -18.34 -9.64 21.07
C ILE A 232 -18.99 -10.21 19.80
N GLY A 233 -20.19 -9.73 19.47
CA GLY A 233 -21.03 -10.32 18.42
C GLY A 233 -20.33 -10.35 17.05
N CYS A 234 -19.91 -11.54 16.61
CA CYS A 234 -19.17 -11.73 15.36
C CYS A 234 -19.88 -12.81 14.53
N LYS A 235 -20.68 -12.38 13.54
CA LYS A 235 -21.59 -13.28 12.79
C LYS A 235 -20.95 -13.96 11.58
N ASN A 236 -19.72 -13.61 11.20
CA ASN A 236 -19.11 -14.06 9.96
C ASN A 236 -17.75 -14.74 10.20
N LYS A 237 -17.56 -15.94 9.64
CA LYS A 237 -16.33 -16.74 9.82
C LYS A 237 -15.19 -16.30 8.88
N ASN A 238 -15.51 -15.52 7.85
CA ASN A 238 -14.56 -15.03 6.83
C ASN A 238 -14.12 -13.57 7.04
N ILE A 239 -14.10 -13.09 8.29
CA ILE A 239 -13.69 -11.71 8.60
C ILE A 239 -12.17 -11.56 8.52
N LYS A 240 -11.69 -10.43 7.97
CA LYS A 240 -10.26 -10.12 7.84
C LYS A 240 -9.67 -9.69 9.19
N LYS A 241 -8.35 -9.81 9.35
CA LYS A 241 -7.66 -9.49 10.62
C LYS A 241 -7.97 -8.05 11.10
N ASP A 242 -7.92 -7.10 10.19
CA ASP A 242 -8.14 -5.68 10.50
C ASP A 242 -9.59 -5.40 10.88
N ASP A 243 -10.54 -6.10 10.26
CA ASP A 243 -11.95 -6.00 10.62
C ASP A 243 -12.20 -6.53 12.04
N LEU A 244 -11.49 -7.59 12.47
CA LEU A 244 -11.57 -8.08 13.85
C LEU A 244 -10.99 -7.06 14.84
N ALA A 245 -9.88 -6.40 14.50
CA ALA A 245 -9.33 -5.33 15.32
C ALA A 245 -10.31 -4.14 15.42
N ASN A 246 -10.92 -3.75 14.31
CA ASN A 246 -11.94 -2.69 14.30
C ASN A 246 -13.18 -3.06 15.12
N ILE A 247 -13.60 -4.33 15.10
CA ILE A 247 -14.72 -4.84 15.92
C ILE A 247 -14.41 -4.72 17.42
N ILE A 248 -13.17 -4.99 17.84
CA ILE A 248 -12.75 -4.86 19.24
C ILE A 248 -12.66 -3.39 19.64
N VAL A 249 -12.10 -2.52 18.80
CA VAL A 249 -12.03 -1.07 19.06
C VAL A 249 -13.42 -0.44 19.14
N ALA A 250 -14.37 -0.92 18.33
CA ALA A 250 -15.76 -0.45 18.32
C ALA A 250 -16.63 -1.05 19.44
N ALA A 251 -16.12 -2.03 20.20
CA ALA A 251 -16.84 -2.59 21.35
C ALA A 251 -16.82 -1.61 22.53
N SER A 252 -17.70 -1.85 23.52
CA SER A 252 -17.70 -1.11 24.79
C SER A 252 -16.31 -1.14 25.44
N SER A 253 -15.89 -0.03 26.03
CA SER A 253 -14.55 0.11 26.65
C SER A 253 -14.25 -0.96 27.70
N ASP A 254 -15.27 -1.49 28.38
CA ASP A 254 -15.13 -2.59 29.35
C ASP A 254 -14.72 -3.93 28.72
N LEU A 255 -14.75 -4.03 27.39
CA LEU A 255 -14.39 -5.21 26.59
C LEU A 255 -13.05 -5.03 25.87
N HIS A 256 -12.40 -3.88 26.04
CA HIS A 256 -11.09 -3.61 25.44
C HIS A 256 -10.01 -4.42 26.17
N PRO A 257 -9.12 -5.10 25.43
CA PRO A 257 -7.99 -5.77 26.05
C PRO A 257 -7.03 -4.75 26.66
N THR A 258 -6.59 -5.01 27.88
CA THR A 258 -5.49 -4.26 28.50
C THR A 258 -4.16 -4.64 27.86
N GLU A 259 -3.11 -3.85 28.08
CA GLU A 259 -1.76 -4.18 27.59
C GLU A 259 -1.27 -5.54 28.12
N GLU A 260 -1.61 -5.89 29.37
CA GLU A 260 -1.30 -7.19 29.97
C GLU A 260 -2.06 -8.34 29.29
N ASP A 261 -3.32 -8.13 28.90
CA ASP A 261 -4.09 -9.12 28.13
C ASP A 261 -3.47 -9.37 26.76
N ILE A 262 -3.01 -8.32 26.09
CA ILE A 262 -2.37 -8.41 24.76
C ILE A 262 -1.04 -9.18 24.86
N ASN A 263 -0.22 -8.88 25.87
CA ASN A 263 1.02 -9.61 26.11
C ASN A 263 0.75 -11.09 26.43
N THR A 264 -0.29 -11.38 27.22
CA THR A 264 -0.71 -12.76 27.52
C THR A 264 -1.18 -13.50 26.28
N LEU A 265 -1.84 -12.81 25.33
CA LEU A 265 -2.25 -13.41 24.06
C LEU A 265 -1.07 -13.67 23.14
N LEU A 266 -0.07 -12.78 23.09
CA LEU A 266 1.15 -12.94 22.29
C LEU A 266 1.98 -14.16 22.72
N GLU A 267 2.08 -14.41 24.02
CA GLU A 267 2.82 -15.55 24.59
C GLU A 267 2.10 -16.91 24.41
N ARG A 268 0.83 -16.93 23.97
CA ARG A 268 0.12 -18.20 23.74
C ARG A 268 0.61 -18.88 22.46
N PRO A 269 1.20 -20.08 22.53
CA PRO A 269 1.60 -20.82 21.33
C PRO A 269 0.38 -21.18 20.49
N SER A 270 0.41 -20.79 19.21
CA SER A 270 -0.64 -21.12 18.24
C SER A 270 -0.75 -22.64 18.11
N LYS A 271 -1.84 -23.23 18.64
CA LYS A 271 -2.16 -24.65 18.48
C LYS A 271 -2.46 -24.95 17.01
N ARG A 272 -1.43 -25.29 16.22
CA ARG A 272 -1.61 -25.90 14.90
C ARG A 272 -2.24 -27.28 15.09
N LYS A 273 -3.49 -27.45 14.67
CA LYS A 273 -4.05 -28.79 14.41
C LYS A 273 -3.27 -29.37 13.23
N ARG A 274 -2.42 -30.36 13.49
CA ARG A 274 -1.99 -31.33 12.47
C ARG A 274 -3.23 -32.12 12.07
N VAL A 275 -3.63 -32.01 10.81
CA VAL A 275 -4.46 -32.99 10.10
C VAL A 275 -3.59 -33.53 8.98
#